data_AF-A0A3A5MRL5-F1
#
_entry.id   AF-A0A3A5MRL5-F1
#
_cell.length_a   1.000
_cell.length_b   1.000
_cell.length_c   1.000
_cell.angle_alpha   90.00
_cell.angle_beta   90.00
_cell.angle_gamma   90.00
#
_symmetry.space_group_name_H-M   'P 1'
#
loop_
_entity.id
_entity.type
_entity.pdbx_description
1 polymer ?
#
loop_
_entity_poly.entity_id
_entity_poly.type
_entity_poly.pdbx_seq_one_letter_code
_entity_poly.pdbx_strand_id
1 'polypeptide(L)'
;MRSEFLAQIFGDRVDPRLRLEKIFGGTSTAAGPPTPARAWAVRILDEAGIDPALDELAAIRCLLAAEPRLTLRPAVYLAKVARTN
;
A
#
# COMPACT_ATOMS: atom_id res chain seq x y z
N MET A 1 11.53 -5.03 -22.15
CA MET A 1 10.67 -5.96 -21.39
C MET A 1 11.09 -5.93 -19.92
N ARG A 2 10.32 -5.28 -19.03
CA ARG A 2 10.58 -5.20 -17.58
C ARG A 2 9.32 -5.56 -16.77
N SER A 3 8.56 -6.53 -17.25
CA SER A 3 7.23 -6.87 -16.71
C SER A 3 7.15 -8.29 -16.15
N GLU A 4 8.06 -9.19 -16.54
CA GLU A 4 7.97 -10.62 -16.19
C GLU A 4 8.66 -10.96 -14.85
N PHE A 5 9.70 -10.21 -14.46
CA PHE A 5 10.43 -10.45 -13.21
C PHE A 5 9.59 -10.13 -11.96
N LEU A 6 8.65 -9.19 -12.06
CA LEU A 6 7.74 -8.87 -10.96
C LEU A 6 6.71 -9.99 -10.77
N ALA A 7 6.14 -10.53 -11.84
CA ALA A 7 5.12 -11.59 -11.77
C ALA A 7 5.62 -12.87 -11.07
N GLN A 8 6.92 -13.15 -11.11
CA GLN A 8 7.52 -14.36 -10.54
C GLN A 8 7.80 -14.26 -9.02
N ILE A 9 8.01 -13.05 -8.48
CA ILE A 9 8.20 -12.82 -7.03
C ILE A 9 6.84 -12.54 -6.35
N PHE A 10 5.88 -11.94 -7.07
CA PHE A 10 4.52 -11.69 -6.59
C PHE A 10 3.60 -12.87 -6.83
N GLY A 11 3.92 -14.01 -6.20
CA GLY A 11 3.10 -15.23 -6.18
C GLY A 11 1.73 -15.06 -5.52
N ASP A 12 1.06 -13.92 -5.66
CA ASP A 12 -0.24 -13.71 -5.07
C ASP A 12 -1.18 -12.95 -5.99
N ARG A 13 -2.07 -13.72 -6.62
CA ARG A 13 -3.28 -13.23 -7.29
C ARG A 13 -4.31 -12.70 -6.28
N VAL A 14 -4.05 -12.74 -4.97
CA VAL A 14 -4.95 -12.19 -3.95
C VAL A 14 -5.08 -10.69 -4.09
N ASP A 15 -6.33 -10.24 -4.11
CA ASP A 15 -6.73 -8.85 -4.14
C ASP A 15 -6.02 -8.07 -2.99
N PRO A 16 -5.31 -6.97 -3.28
CA PRO A 16 -4.66 -6.16 -2.25
C PRO A 16 -5.61 -5.73 -1.14
N ARG A 17 -6.90 -5.54 -1.44
CA ARG A 17 -7.95 -5.21 -0.46
C ARG A 17 -8.12 -6.29 0.61
N LEU A 18 -8.23 -7.55 0.20
CA LEU A 18 -8.36 -8.69 1.12
C LEU A 18 -7.12 -8.83 2.02
N ARG A 19 -5.93 -8.57 1.47
CA ARG A 19 -4.70 -8.56 2.27
C ARG A 19 -4.70 -7.40 3.28
N LEU A 20 -5.15 -6.20 2.87
CA LEU A 20 -5.25 -5.05 3.78
C LEU A 20 -6.27 -5.28 4.89
N GLU A 21 -7.42 -5.91 4.61
CA GLU A 21 -8.39 -6.31 5.63
C GLU A 21 -7.78 -7.28 6.63
N LYS A 22 -6.99 -8.25 6.17
CA LYS A 22 -6.33 -9.21 7.05
C LYS A 22 -5.28 -8.56 7.95
N ILE A 23 -4.59 -7.52 7.47
CA ILE A 23 -3.51 -6.85 8.23
C ILE A 23 -4.08 -5.78 9.17
N PHE A 24 -4.96 -4.93 8.68
CA PHE A 24 -5.43 -3.73 9.37
C PHE A 24 -6.86 -3.83 9.89
N GLY A 25 -7.58 -4.90 9.56
CA GLY A 25 -9.00 -5.04 9.84
C GLY A 25 -9.86 -4.11 8.98
N GLY A 26 -11.15 -4.08 9.31
CA GLY A 26 -12.17 -3.32 8.59
C GLY A 26 -12.62 -4.02 7.31
N THR A 27 -13.44 -3.30 6.52
CA THR A 27 -13.99 -3.79 5.27
C THR A 27 -13.61 -2.82 4.15
N SER A 28 -13.04 -3.34 3.09
CA SER A 28 -12.80 -2.57 1.87
C SER A 28 -14.12 -2.32 1.19
N THR A 29 -14.28 -1.13 0.63
CA THR A 29 -15.45 -0.82 -0.19
C THR A 29 -15.05 -0.77 -1.65
N ALA A 30 -16.02 -0.72 -2.56
CA ALA A 30 -15.74 -0.46 -3.97
C ALA A 30 -14.90 0.83 -4.14
N ALA A 31 -15.07 1.80 -3.24
CA ALA A 31 -14.43 3.10 -3.27
C ALA A 31 -12.98 3.12 -2.76
N GLY A 32 -12.47 2.06 -2.11
CA GLY A 32 -11.12 2.15 -1.54
C GLY A 32 -10.68 1.04 -0.59
N PRO A 33 -9.44 1.13 -0.07
CA PRO A 33 -8.94 0.25 0.97
C PRO A 33 -9.76 0.41 2.26
N PRO A 34 -9.62 -0.52 3.22
CA PRO A 34 -10.20 -0.35 4.54
C PRO A 34 -9.77 0.98 5.17
N THR A 35 -10.70 1.69 5.82
CA THR A 35 -10.41 2.96 6.51
C THR A 35 -9.20 2.87 7.45
N PRO A 36 -9.01 1.80 8.25
CA PRO A 36 -7.82 1.67 9.09
C PRO A 36 -6.51 1.63 8.30
N ALA A 37 -6.49 0.93 7.16
CA ALA A 37 -5.31 0.84 6.31
C ALA A 37 -4.97 2.20 5.67
N ARG A 38 -5.98 2.96 5.22
CA ARG A 38 -5.79 4.32 4.69
C ARG A 38 -5.24 5.27 5.77
N ALA A 39 -5.88 5.28 6.94
CA ALA A 39 -5.46 6.15 8.05
C ALA A 39 -4.03 5.83 8.50
N TRP A 40 -3.69 4.55 8.58
CA TRP A 40 -2.33 4.10 8.87
C TRP A 40 -1.33 4.59 7.83
N ALA A 41 -1.62 4.42 6.53
CA ALA A 41 -0.71 4.82 5.47
C ALA A 41 -0.44 6.33 5.46
N VAL A 42 -1.49 7.15 5.62
CA VAL A 42 -1.35 8.61 5.70
C VAL A 42 -0.49 9.00 6.90
N ARG A 43 -0.75 8.43 8.08
CA ARG A 43 0.03 8.72 9.30
C ARG A 43 1.51 8.38 9.13
N ILE A 44 1.84 7.21 8.59
CA ILE A 44 3.24 6.78 8.41
C ILE A 44 3.99 7.70 7.44
N LEU A 45 3.34 8.11 6.35
CA LEU A 45 3.94 9.01 5.37
C LEU A 45 4.13 10.42 5.92
N ASP A 46 3.15 10.91 6.70
CA ASP A 46 3.22 12.20 7.39
C ASP A 46 4.35 12.22 8.44
N GLU A 47 4.45 11.17 9.27
CA GLU A 47 5.55 11.00 10.25
C GLU A 47 6.93 10.95 9.58
N ALA A 48 7.01 10.41 8.36
CA ALA A 48 8.24 10.35 7.58
C ALA A 48 8.51 11.63 6.75
N GLY A 49 7.57 12.58 6.69
CA GLY A 49 7.67 13.77 5.84
C GLY A 49 7.69 13.45 4.34
N ILE A 50 7.07 12.34 3.92
CA ILE A 50 7.08 11.88 2.54
C ILE A 50 5.75 12.22 1.88
N ASP A 51 5.79 13.05 0.84
CA ASP A 51 4.64 13.28 -0.03
C ASP A 51 4.61 12.21 -1.15
N PRO A 52 3.59 11.32 -1.16
CA PRO A 52 3.44 10.31 -2.21
C PRO A 52 3.16 10.89 -3.61
N ALA A 53 2.73 12.16 -3.72
CA ALA A 53 2.59 12.84 -5.01
C ALA A 53 3.93 13.28 -5.60
N LEU A 54 4.92 13.57 -4.74
CA LEU A 54 6.27 13.98 -5.13
C LEU A 54 7.21 12.79 -5.32
N ASP A 55 7.15 11.79 -4.43
CA ASP A 55 7.98 10.60 -4.49
C ASP A 55 7.21 9.32 -4.11
N GLU A 56 6.52 8.75 -5.10
CA GLU A 56 5.76 7.49 -4.94
C GLU A 56 6.68 6.32 -4.51
N LEU A 57 7.93 6.28 -4.96
CA LEU A 57 8.85 5.19 -4.64
C LEU A 57 9.32 5.27 -3.18
N ALA A 58 9.65 6.47 -2.69
CA ALA A 58 9.96 6.68 -1.28
C ALA A 58 8.75 6.32 -0.40
N ALA A 59 7.54 6.69 -0.81
CA ALA A 59 6.32 6.33 -0.09
C ALA A 59 6.13 4.81 -0.01
N ILE A 60 6.25 4.09 -1.12
CA ILE A 60 6.14 2.62 -1.13
C ILE A 60 7.18 1.98 -0.23
N ARG A 61 8.45 2.43 -0.28
CA ARG A 61 9.53 1.89 0.55
C ARG A 61 9.30 2.15 2.03
N CYS A 62 8.81 3.33 2.37
CA CYS A 62 8.44 3.69 3.75
C CYS A 62 7.34 2.76 4.28
N LEU A 63 6.27 2.56 3.50
CA LEU A 63 5.17 1.68 3.89
C LEU A 63 5.62 0.21 4.06
N LEU A 64 6.48 -0.30 3.17
CA LEU A 64 7.04 -1.65 3.28
C LEU A 64 7.97 -1.81 4.49
N ALA A 65 8.71 -0.75 4.86
CA ALA A 65 9.56 -0.77 6.04
C ALA A 65 8.74 -0.72 7.34
N ALA A 66 7.62 0.02 7.33
CA ALA A 66 6.75 0.20 8.49
C ALA A 66 5.88 -1.03 8.81
N GLU A 67 5.46 -1.80 7.80
CA GLU A 67 4.68 -3.03 7.99
C GLU A 67 5.29 -4.19 7.17
N PRO A 68 6.13 -5.04 7.78
CA PRO A 68 6.79 -6.15 7.11
C PRO A 68 5.84 -7.23 6.55
N ARG A 69 4.59 -7.30 7.04
CA ARG A 69 3.56 -8.21 6.49
C ARG A 69 2.93 -7.67 5.21
N LEU A 70 3.16 -6.39 4.89
CA LEU A 70 2.69 -5.74 3.69
C LEU A 70 3.49 -6.25 2.49
N THR A 71 2.80 -6.64 1.42
CA THR A 71 3.45 -6.96 0.14
C THR A 71 3.43 -5.75 -0.79
N LEU A 72 4.23 -5.78 -1.86
CA LEU A 72 4.40 -4.62 -2.75
C LEU A 72 3.07 -4.12 -3.33
N ARG A 73 2.16 -5.02 -3.73
CA ARG A 73 0.87 -4.64 -4.33
C ARG A 73 0.00 -3.79 -3.39
N PRO A 74 -0.31 -4.23 -2.15
CA PRO A 74 -0.95 -3.38 -1.15
C PRO A 74 -0.21 -2.07 -0.87
N ALA A 75 1.14 -2.10 -0.81
CA ALA A 75 1.93 -0.90 -0.58
C ALA A 75 1.76 0.14 -1.69
N VAL A 76 1.87 -0.28 -2.95
CA VAL A 76 1.62 0.54 -4.13
C VAL A 76 0.18 1.07 -4.12
N TYR A 77 -0.79 0.22 -3.77
CA TYR A 77 -2.19 0.64 -3.70
C TYR A 77 -2.41 1.72 -2.63
N LEU A 78 -1.84 1.55 -1.44
CA LEU A 78 -1.93 2.54 -0.36
C LEU A 78 -1.24 3.86 -0.71
N ALA A 79 -0.06 3.83 -1.33
CA ALA A 79 0.64 5.03 -1.78
C ALA A 79 -0.21 5.85 -2.77
N LYS A 80 -0.87 5.19 -3.72
CA LYS A 80 -1.78 5.85 -4.68
C LYS A 80 -3.02 6.45 -4.04
N VAL A 81 -3.59 5.76 -3.05
CA VAL A 81 -4.76 6.28 -2.31
C VAL A 81 -4.36 7.46 -1.43
N ALA A 82 -3.19 7.40 -0.79
CA ALA A 82 -2.68 8.49 0.05
C ALA A 82 -2.41 9.77 -0.76
N ARG A 83 -2.06 9.66 -2.04
CA ARG A 83 -1.93 10.80 -2.96
C ARG A 83 -3.25 11.56 -3.20
N THR A 84 -4.40 10.90 -3.10
CA THR A 84 -5.71 11.46 -3.48
C THR A 84 -6.49 11.99 -2.26
N ASN A 85 -5.82 12.20 -1.13
CA ASN A 85 -6.39 12.74 0.11
C ASN A 85 -5.99 14.21 0.27
#